data_AF-A0A257EU86-F1
#
_entry.id   AF-A0A257EU86-F1
#
_cell.length_a   1.000
_cell.length_b   1.000
_cell.length_c   1.000
_cell.angle_alpha   90.00
_cell.angle_beta   90.00
_cell.angle_gamma   90.00
#
_symmetry.space_group_name_H-M   'P 1'
#
loop_
_entity.id
_entity.type
_entity.pdbx_description
1 polymer ?
#
loop_
_entity_poly.entity_id
_entity_poly.type
_entity_poly.pdbx_seq_one_letter_code
_entity_poly.pdbx_strand_id
1 'polypeptide(L)'
;QGLVKHNIGVSVLCPANIKSNIAEASKLRPAAFGQSGYVENEETVASLHSIHIHGMEPVQLAEYVKAGIEANELYIIPYPEAKEGLRDHFDKIVASVLPLEADPEGARLRTEALQKWAAGRAAAFNEKEA
;
A
#
# COMPACT_ATOMS: atom_id res chain seq x y z
N GLN A 1 10.71 8.80 8.49
CA GLN A 1 9.55 9.51 9.06
C GLN A 1 9.74 11.00 8.87
N GLY A 2 9.27 11.57 7.75
CA GLY A 2 9.56 12.97 7.40
C GLY A 2 8.62 14.01 8.03
N LEU A 3 7.37 13.63 8.31
CA LEU A 3 6.29 14.56 8.67
C LEU A 3 5.97 14.61 10.18
N VAL A 4 6.39 13.60 10.94
CA VAL A 4 6.14 13.51 12.39
C VAL A 4 6.66 14.73 13.15
N LYS A 5 7.82 15.27 12.75
CA LYS A 5 8.42 16.49 13.34
C LYS A 5 7.55 17.75 13.20
N HIS A 6 6.56 17.70 12.30
CA HIS A 6 5.59 18.78 12.08
C HIS A 6 4.21 18.47 12.68
N ASN A 7 4.09 17.37 13.44
CA ASN A 7 2.82 16.90 13.99
C ASN A 7 1.75 16.63 12.90
N ILE A 8 2.18 16.04 11.78
CA ILE A 8 1.31 15.67 10.66
C ILE A 8 1.26 14.14 10.56
N GLY A 9 0.07 13.57 10.78
CA GLY A 9 -0.24 12.16 10.54
C GLY A 9 -0.50 11.89 9.06
N VAL A 10 -0.30 10.64 8.62
CA VAL A 10 -0.58 10.18 7.26
C VAL A 10 -1.25 8.81 7.29
N SER A 11 -2.21 8.62 6.39
CA SER A 11 -2.93 7.36 6.22
C SER A 11 -2.98 6.98 4.74
N VAL A 12 -2.98 5.69 4.46
CA VAL A 12 -3.32 5.12 3.16
C VAL A 12 -4.66 4.39 3.26
N LEU A 13 -5.61 4.81 2.42
CA LEU A 13 -6.90 4.16 2.26
C LEU A 13 -6.78 3.09 1.18
N CYS A 14 -7.12 1.85 1.52
CA CYS A 14 -7.11 0.72 0.58
C CYS A 14 -8.53 0.13 0.46
N PRO A 15 -9.41 0.75 -0.34
CA PRO A 15 -10.74 0.22 -0.55
C PRO A 15 -10.72 -0.93 -1.58
N ALA A 16 -11.69 -1.83 -1.50
CA ALA A 16 -12.03 -2.77 -2.56
C ALA A 16 -13.20 -2.21 -3.39
N ASN A 17 -14.32 -2.93 -3.49
CA ASN A 17 -15.45 -2.54 -4.34
C ASN A 17 -16.27 -1.39 -3.73
N ILE A 18 -16.28 -0.23 -4.39
CA ILE A 18 -17.08 0.94 -4.01
C ILE A 18 -18.16 1.21 -5.06
N LYS A 19 -19.37 1.52 -4.59
CA LYS A 19 -20.46 1.98 -5.43
C LYS A 19 -20.19 3.40 -5.94
N SER A 20 -19.46 3.46 -7.04
CA SER A 20 -18.96 4.70 -7.64
C SER A 20 -19.02 4.65 -9.17
N ASN A 21 -18.68 5.77 -9.79
CA ASN A 21 -18.62 5.90 -11.26
C ASN A 21 -17.23 5.53 -11.81
N ILE A 22 -16.41 4.75 -11.10
CA ILE A 22 -15.04 4.42 -11.54
C ILE A 22 -15.02 3.65 -12.88
N ALA A 23 -16.10 2.93 -13.21
CA ALA A 23 -16.30 2.31 -14.52
C ALA A 23 -16.25 3.32 -15.69
N GLU A 24 -16.54 4.59 -15.41
CA GLU A 24 -16.58 5.67 -16.40
C GLU A 24 -15.29 6.52 -16.44
N ALA A 25 -14.24 6.10 -15.72
CA ALA A 25 -13.01 6.90 -15.55
C ALA A 25 -12.36 7.31 -16.89
N SER A 26 -12.53 6.53 -17.96
CA SER A 26 -12.03 6.84 -19.29
C SER A 26 -12.59 8.15 -19.86
N LYS A 27 -13.83 8.53 -19.52
CA LYS A 27 -14.45 9.78 -19.96
C LYS A 27 -13.72 11.02 -19.44
N LEU A 28 -12.94 10.87 -18.36
CA LEU A 28 -12.17 11.93 -17.74
C LEU A 28 -10.69 11.92 -18.16
N ARG A 29 -10.26 10.99 -19.03
CA ARG A 29 -8.86 10.92 -19.46
C ARG A 29 -8.49 12.16 -20.29
N PRO A 30 -7.43 12.92 -19.91
CA PRO A 30 -6.96 14.04 -20.70
C PRO A 30 -6.50 13.59 -22.10
N ALA A 31 -6.84 14.37 -23.13
CA ALA A 31 -6.57 14.03 -24.53
C ALA A 31 -5.07 13.79 -24.83
N ALA A 32 -4.17 14.46 -24.11
CA ALA A 32 -2.73 14.28 -24.24
C ALA A 32 -2.24 12.84 -23.92
N PHE A 33 -3.03 12.06 -23.18
CA PHE A 33 -2.72 10.67 -22.83
C PHE A 33 -3.39 9.66 -23.78
N GLY A 34 -4.07 10.12 -24.84
CA GLY A 34 -4.55 9.28 -25.93
C GLY A 34 -5.48 8.14 -25.51
N GLN A 35 -5.41 7.04 -26.27
CA GLN A 35 -6.17 5.81 -25.99
C GLN A 35 -5.48 4.98 -24.91
N SER A 36 -6.25 4.31 -24.03
CA SER A 36 -5.72 3.45 -22.96
C SER A 36 -4.96 2.21 -23.44
N GLY A 37 -5.34 1.67 -24.60
CA GLY A 37 -5.03 0.29 -24.97
C GLY A 37 -6.00 -0.76 -24.36
N TYR A 38 -7.00 -0.35 -23.59
CA TYR A 38 -8.10 -1.21 -23.14
C TYR A 38 -9.30 -1.12 -24.09
N VAL A 39 -10.09 -2.19 -24.17
CA VAL A 39 -11.41 -2.13 -24.82
C VAL A 39 -12.32 -1.30 -23.93
N GLU A 40 -12.71 -0.13 -24.42
CA GLU A 40 -13.60 0.79 -23.72
C GLU A 40 -14.84 1.03 -24.59
N ASN A 41 -15.92 0.33 -24.27
CA ASN A 41 -17.23 0.49 -24.90
C ASN A 41 -18.36 0.41 -23.86
N GLU A 42 -19.59 0.66 -24.28
CA GLU A 42 -20.75 0.66 -23.38
C GLU A 42 -20.94 -0.69 -22.65
N GLU A 43 -20.63 -1.80 -23.31
CA GLU A 43 -20.73 -3.14 -22.73
C GLU A 43 -19.71 -3.34 -21.61
N THR A 44 -18.45 -2.95 -21.81
CA THR A 44 -17.42 -3.02 -20.76
C THR A 44 -17.75 -2.14 -19.56
N VAL A 45 -18.31 -0.95 -19.80
CA VAL A 45 -18.72 -0.03 -18.74
C VAL A 45 -19.90 -0.61 -17.96
N ALA A 46 -20.91 -1.14 -18.65
CA ALA A 46 -22.06 -1.80 -18.03
C ALA A 46 -21.64 -3.03 -17.21
N SER A 47 -20.71 -3.84 -17.73
CA SER A 47 -20.14 -4.98 -17.02
C SER A 47 -19.48 -4.55 -15.71
N LEU A 48 -18.64 -3.51 -15.72
CA LEU A 48 -18.04 -2.98 -14.50
C LEU A 48 -19.08 -2.41 -13.52
N HIS A 49 -20.08 -1.67 -14.00
CA HIS A 49 -21.17 -1.17 -13.14
C HIS A 49 -21.94 -2.29 -12.46
N SER A 50 -22.11 -3.45 -13.12
CA SER A 50 -22.79 -4.61 -12.53
C SER A 50 -22.09 -5.15 -11.28
N ILE A 51 -20.78 -4.91 -11.14
CA ILE A 51 -20.00 -5.25 -9.94
C ILE A 51 -20.03 -4.09 -8.95
N HIS A 52 -19.75 -2.86 -9.40
CA HIS A 52 -19.68 -1.69 -8.53
C HIS A 52 -20.99 -1.39 -7.79
N ILE A 53 -22.15 -1.72 -8.36
CA ILE A 53 -23.45 -1.51 -7.69
C ILE A 53 -23.59 -2.24 -6.35
N HIS A 54 -22.82 -3.32 -6.16
CA HIS A 54 -22.76 -4.09 -4.91
C HIS A 54 -21.65 -3.62 -3.96
N GLY A 55 -20.93 -2.56 -4.31
CA GLY A 55 -19.87 -2.01 -3.48
C GLY A 55 -20.39 -1.26 -2.25
N MET A 56 -19.48 -0.99 -1.32
CA MET A 56 -19.76 -0.15 -0.16
C MET A 56 -20.21 1.25 -0.61
N GLU A 57 -21.17 1.84 0.12
CA GLU A 57 -21.61 3.21 -0.12
C GLU A 57 -20.48 4.21 0.22
N PRO A 58 -20.24 5.26 -0.59
CA PRO A 58 -19.16 6.21 -0.35
C PRO A 58 -19.20 6.91 1.02
N VAL A 59 -20.40 7.16 1.56
CA VAL A 59 -20.56 7.76 2.90
C VAL A 59 -20.05 6.82 3.99
N GLN A 60 -20.34 5.53 3.87
CA GLN A 60 -19.84 4.52 4.81
C GLN A 60 -18.31 4.39 4.72
N LEU A 61 -17.74 4.45 3.52
CA LEU A 61 -16.28 4.51 3.35
C LEU A 61 -15.69 5.73 4.07
N ALA A 62 -16.32 6.89 3.96
CA ALA A 62 -15.87 8.13 4.60
C ALA A 62 -15.88 8.03 6.14
N GLU A 63 -16.84 7.30 6.73
CA GLU A 63 -16.87 7.04 8.18
C GLU A 63 -15.64 6.24 8.64
N TYR A 64 -15.26 5.20 7.89
CA TYR A 64 -14.03 4.44 8.18
C TYR A 64 -12.76 5.27 8.00
N VAL A 65 -12.72 6.12 6.96
CA VAL A 65 -11.61 7.06 6.75
C VAL A 65 -11.47 8.01 7.93
N LYS A 66 -12.57 8.63 8.35
CA LYS A 66 -12.58 9.54 9.51
C LYS A 66 -12.06 8.84 10.76
N ALA A 67 -12.57 7.64 11.06
CA ALA A 67 -12.15 6.87 12.22
C ALA A 67 -10.64 6.56 12.19
N GLY A 68 -10.11 6.16 11.02
CA GLY A 68 -8.67 5.91 10.85
C GLY A 68 -7.81 7.16 11.01
N ILE A 69 -8.26 8.32 10.50
CA ILE A 69 -7.57 9.60 10.70
C ILE A 69 -7.56 9.98 12.19
N GLU A 70 -8.71 9.89 12.88
CA GLU A 70 -8.83 10.22 14.31
C GLU A 70 -7.97 9.31 15.20
N ALA A 71 -7.80 8.04 14.81
CA ALA A 71 -6.93 7.08 15.46
C ALA A 71 -5.45 7.17 15.02
N ASN A 72 -5.11 8.06 14.08
CA ASN A 72 -3.78 8.19 13.47
C ASN A 72 -3.25 6.85 12.90
N GLU A 73 -4.15 6.07 12.29
CA GLU A 73 -3.85 4.78 11.68
C GLU A 73 -3.16 4.96 10.32
N LEU A 74 -2.07 4.24 10.09
CA LEU A 74 -1.37 4.30 8.80
C LEU A 74 -2.17 3.59 7.70
N TYR A 75 -2.79 2.43 8.00
CA TYR A 75 -3.53 1.64 7.01
C TYR A 75 -5.01 1.61 7.34
N ILE A 76 -5.84 2.05 6.39
CA ILE A 76 -7.31 1.99 6.50
C ILE A 76 -7.80 1.01 5.44
N ILE A 77 -8.12 -0.21 5.86
CA ILE A 77 -8.57 -1.32 4.99
C ILE A 77 -9.96 -1.78 5.45
N PRO A 78 -11.05 -1.11 5.02
CA PRO A 78 -12.40 -1.35 5.55
C PRO A 78 -13.12 -2.54 4.91
N TYR A 79 -12.39 -3.65 4.67
CA TYR A 79 -12.89 -4.83 3.95
C TYR A 79 -12.47 -6.11 4.70
N PRO A 80 -13.32 -6.65 5.59
CA PRO A 80 -12.97 -7.80 6.42
C PRO A 80 -12.63 -9.05 5.60
N GLU A 81 -13.27 -9.25 4.45
CA GLU A 81 -13.02 -10.36 3.54
C GLU A 81 -11.61 -10.35 2.93
N ALA A 82 -10.93 -9.19 2.91
CA ALA A 82 -9.56 -9.10 2.40
C ALA A 82 -8.52 -9.71 3.37
N LYS A 83 -8.88 -9.92 4.65
CA LYS A 83 -7.93 -10.27 5.71
C LYS A 83 -7.19 -11.58 5.46
N GLU A 84 -7.90 -12.64 5.13
CA GLU A 84 -7.27 -13.96 4.92
C GLU A 84 -6.47 -13.98 3.61
N GLY A 85 -6.97 -13.35 2.54
CA GLY A 85 -6.22 -13.23 1.30
C GLY A 85 -4.90 -12.44 1.46
N LEU A 86 -4.91 -11.38 2.28
CA LEU A 86 -3.69 -10.65 2.64
C LEU A 86 -2.72 -11.52 3.43
N ARG A 87 -3.23 -12.28 4.43
CA ARG A 87 -2.40 -13.20 5.21
C ARG A 87 -1.74 -14.24 4.31
N ASP A 88 -2.51 -14.93 3.49
CA ASP A 88 -2.01 -15.96 2.57
C ASP A 88 -0.94 -15.40 1.61
N HIS A 89 -1.12 -14.16 1.14
CA HIS A 89 -0.14 -13.51 0.30
C HIS A 89 1.18 -13.23 1.04
N PHE A 90 1.10 -12.66 2.25
CA PHE A 90 2.28 -12.40 3.07
C PHE A 90 2.98 -13.68 3.50
N ASP A 91 2.22 -14.72 3.84
CA ASP A 91 2.77 -16.02 4.23
C ASP A 91 3.55 -16.67 3.08
N LYS A 92 3.09 -16.55 1.83
CA LYS A 92 3.87 -16.99 0.65
C LYS A 92 5.18 -16.24 0.50
N ILE A 93 5.18 -14.92 0.73
CA ILE A 93 6.40 -14.12 0.69
C ILE A 93 7.35 -14.56 1.81
N VAL A 94 6.87 -14.68 3.04
CA VAL A 94 7.68 -15.11 4.19
C VAL A 94 8.24 -16.52 3.97
N ALA A 95 7.43 -17.45 3.47
CA ALA A 95 7.87 -18.80 3.15
C ALA A 95 8.92 -18.88 2.02
N SER A 96 9.01 -17.84 1.17
CA SER A 96 10.04 -17.76 0.12
C SER A 96 11.41 -17.30 0.65
N VAL A 97 11.47 -16.77 1.88
CA VAL A 97 12.72 -16.38 2.52
C VAL A 97 13.49 -17.65 2.92
N LEU A 98 14.73 -17.76 2.46
CA LEU A 98 15.58 -18.91 2.79
C LEU A 98 15.77 -19.04 4.31
N PRO A 99 15.78 -20.27 4.84
CA PRO A 99 16.11 -20.51 6.24
C PRO A 99 17.58 -20.17 6.50
N LEU A 100 17.93 -19.84 7.75
CA LEU A 100 19.32 -19.49 8.12
C LEU A 100 20.31 -20.62 7.80
N GLU A 101 19.83 -21.86 7.89
CA GLU A 101 20.56 -23.09 7.60
C GLU A 101 21.03 -23.18 6.15
N ALA A 102 20.42 -22.43 5.23
CA ALA A 102 20.84 -22.39 3.83
C ALA A 102 22.20 -21.71 3.61
N ASP A 103 22.60 -20.78 4.50
CA ASP A 103 23.92 -20.12 4.49
C ASP A 103 24.25 -19.56 5.89
N PRO A 104 24.60 -20.43 6.86
CA PRO A 104 24.74 -20.02 8.26
C PRO A 104 25.86 -19.01 8.47
N GLU A 105 27.02 -19.28 7.85
CA GLU A 105 28.21 -18.43 8.00
C GLU A 105 28.07 -17.12 7.22
N GLY A 106 27.53 -17.16 6.00
CA GLY A 106 27.30 -15.93 5.24
C GLY A 106 26.22 -15.06 5.90
N ALA A 107 25.15 -15.64 6.45
CA ALA A 107 24.14 -14.89 7.20
C ALA A 107 24.76 -14.21 8.44
N ARG A 108 25.61 -14.92 9.19
CA ARG A 108 26.35 -14.37 10.34
C ARG A 108 27.24 -13.20 9.92
N LEU A 109 28.10 -13.39 8.91
CA LEU A 109 29.02 -12.37 8.42
C LEU A 109 28.29 -11.10 7.96
N ARG A 110 27.21 -11.25 7.17
CA ARG A 110 26.41 -10.11 6.69
C ARG A 110 25.72 -9.37 7.83
N THR A 111 25.16 -10.10 8.80
CA THR A 111 24.45 -9.48 9.93
C THR A 111 25.41 -8.76 10.88
N GLU A 112 26.54 -9.36 11.21
CA GLU A 112 27.57 -8.71 12.04
C GLU A 112 28.17 -7.48 11.36
N ALA A 113 28.43 -7.54 10.04
CA ALA A 113 28.89 -6.39 9.28
C ALA A 113 27.87 -5.24 9.32
N LEU A 114 26.57 -5.55 9.15
CA LEU A 114 25.49 -4.57 9.24
C LEU A 114 25.41 -3.95 10.64
N GLN A 115 25.51 -4.75 11.70
CA GLN A 115 25.49 -4.29 13.08
C GLN A 115 26.69 -3.37 13.39
N LYS A 116 27.91 -3.77 12.99
CA LYS A 116 29.13 -2.96 13.15
C LYS A 116 29.00 -1.62 12.42
N TRP A 117 28.52 -1.65 11.17
CA TRP A 117 28.25 -0.42 10.41
C TRP A 117 27.20 0.44 11.10
N ALA A 118 26.08 -0.13 11.54
CA ALA A 118 25.01 0.61 12.19
C ALA A 118 25.45 1.29 13.50
N ALA A 119 26.31 0.62 14.29
CA ALA A 119 26.90 1.18 15.50
C ALA A 119 27.88 2.34 15.18
N GLY A 120 28.63 2.24 14.08
CA GLY A 120 29.59 3.26 13.63
C GLY A 120 29.02 4.35 12.72
N ARG A 121 27.76 4.22 12.26
CA ARG A 121 27.20 5.06 11.19
C ARG A 121 27.16 6.55 11.56
N ALA A 122 26.95 6.87 12.83
CA ALA A 122 26.97 8.26 13.29
C ALA A 122 28.33 8.92 13.09
N ALA A 123 29.44 8.19 13.27
CA ALA A 123 30.78 8.70 13.03
C ALA A 123 31.07 8.89 11.53
N ALA A 124 30.51 8.03 10.66
CA ALA A 124 30.73 8.11 9.21
C ALA A 124 29.96 9.24 8.51
N PHE A 125 28.88 9.74 9.10
CA PHE A 125 28.00 10.74 8.48
C PHE A 125 27.87 12.06 9.28
N ASN A 126 28.61 12.24 10.38
CA ASN A 126 28.64 13.48 11.18
C ASN A 126 29.95 14.29 11.05
N GLU A 127 30.62 14.31 9.90
CA GLU A 127 31.66 15.32 9.62
C GLU A 127 31.34 16.12 8.35
N LYS A 128 30.62 17.24 8.53
CA LYS A 128 31.03 18.62 8.20
C LYS A 128 29.82 19.56 8.20
N GLU A 129 29.39 19.99 9.38
CA GLU A 129 28.93 21.37 9.57
C GLU A 129 29.95 22.03 10.50
N ALA A 130 30.97 22.62 9.89
CA ALA A 130 31.93 23.54 10.50
C ALA A 130 31.96 24.81 9.64
#